data_AF-A0A8J2Z9X5-F1
#
_entry.id   AF-A0A8J2Z9X5-F1
#
_cell.length_a   1.000
_cell.length_b   1.000
_cell.length_c   1.000
_cell.angle_alpha   90.00
_cell.angle_beta   90.00
_cell.angle_gamma   90.00
#
_symmetry.space_group_name_H-M   'P 1'
#
loop_
_entity.id
_entity.type
_entity.pdbx_description
1 polymer ?
#
loop_
_entity_poly.entity_id
_entity_poly.type
_entity_poly.pdbx_seq_one_letter_code
_entity_poly.pdbx_strand_id
1 'polypeptide(L)' 'MLPNTRASLAGWIAATQQIEPGANMPSFNQLSGPELRALAAYLEGLR' A
#
# COMPACT_ATOMS: atom_id res chain seq x y z
N MET A 1 0.18 14.52 4.91
CA MET A 1 0.96 13.33 5.31
C MET A 1 0.00 12.14 5.41
N LEU A 2 0.35 10.97 4.88
CA LEU A 2 -0.55 9.81 4.88
C LEU A 2 -0.56 9.15 6.28
N PRO A 3 -1.72 8.89 6.91
CA PRO A 3 -1.77 8.21 8.22
C PRO A 3 -1.20 6.79 8.16
N ASN A 4 -0.53 6.31 9.22
CA ASN A 4 -0.05 4.92 9.27
C ASN A 4 -1.19 3.96 9.69
N THR A 5 -2.12 3.73 8.78
CA THR A 5 -3.26 2.81 8.96
C THR A 5 -3.25 1.74 7.88
N ARG A 6 -3.89 0.59 8.12
CA ARG A 6 -4.04 -0.48 7.12
C ARG A 6 -4.63 0.00 5.80
N ALA A 7 -5.63 0.88 5.84
CA ALA A 7 -6.26 1.45 4.65
C ALA A 7 -5.30 2.33 3.86
N SER A 8 -4.55 3.17 4.57
CA SER A 8 -3.50 4.01 3.99
C SER A 8 -2.36 3.20 3.40
N LEU A 9 -1.93 2.11 4.07
CA LEU A 9 -0.92 1.19 3.56
C LEU A 9 -1.39 0.54 2.24
N ALA A 10 -2.63 0.06 2.17
CA ALA A 10 -3.19 -0.51 0.94
C ALA A 10 -3.21 0.52 -0.22
N GLY A 11 -3.58 1.77 0.08
CA GLY A 11 -3.57 2.86 -0.90
C GLY A 11 -2.16 3.23 -1.37
N TRP A 12 -1.18 3.23 -0.45
CA TRP A 12 0.21 3.48 -0.78
C TRP A 12 0.78 2.37 -1.67
N ILE A 13 0.56 1.10 -1.35
CA ILE A 13 1.00 -0.04 -2.17
C ILE A 13 0.47 0.09 -3.62
N ALA A 14 -0.77 0.51 -3.80
CA ALA A 14 -1.38 0.66 -5.11
C ALA A 14 -0.84 1.85 -5.93
N ALA A 15 -0.41 2.92 -5.26
CA ALA A 15 -0.14 4.22 -5.87
C ALA A 15 1.16 4.88 -5.34
N THR A 16 2.17 4.07 -5.04
CA THR A 16 3.43 4.49 -4.42
C THR A 16 4.03 5.72 -5.08
N GLN A 17 4.23 5.68 -6.40
CA GLN A 17 4.87 6.79 -7.14
C GLN A 17 4.00 8.05 -7.24
N GLN A 18 2.68 7.93 -7.09
CA GLN A 18 1.78 9.08 -7.06
C GLN A 18 1.77 9.76 -5.69
N ILE A 19 1.92 8.98 -4.61
CA ILE A 19 1.91 9.50 -3.24
C ILE A 19 3.31 9.95 -2.81
N GLU A 20 4.34 9.22 -3.22
CA GLU A 20 5.75 9.46 -2.89
C GLU A 20 6.63 9.26 -4.15
N PRO A 21 6.73 10.30 -4.99
CA PRO A 21 7.56 10.24 -6.21
C PRO A 21 9.03 9.98 -5.87
N GLY A 22 9.62 8.97 -6.52
CA GLY A 22 11.04 8.60 -6.33
C GLY A 22 11.28 7.54 -5.25
N ALA A 23 10.25 7.01 -4.61
CA ALA A 23 10.39 5.83 -3.75
C ALA A 23 10.94 4.64 -4.55
N ASN A 24 11.78 3.80 -3.93
CA ASN A 24 12.32 2.60 -4.59
C ASN A 24 11.29 1.48 -4.78
N MET A 25 10.09 1.63 -4.22
CA MET A 25 8.99 0.70 -4.39
C MET A 25 8.13 1.10 -5.59
N PRO A 26 7.87 0.19 -6.55
CA PRO A 26 6.94 0.45 -7.65
C PRO A 26 5.48 0.52 -7.15
N SER A 27 4.60 1.12 -7.94
CA SER A 27 3.16 1.08 -7.70
C SER A 27 2.58 -0.28 -8.13
N PHE A 28 1.86 -0.97 -7.24
CA PHE A 28 1.24 -2.27 -7.48
C PHE A 28 -0.25 -2.13 -7.87
N ASN A 29 -0.54 -1.33 -8.89
CA ASN A 29 -1.90 -1.05 -9.35
C ASN A 29 -2.58 -2.21 -10.11
N GLN A 30 -1.85 -3.29 -10.38
CA GLN A 30 -2.36 -4.54 -10.93
C GLN A 30 -3.14 -5.39 -9.90
N LEU A 31 -2.95 -5.13 -8.60
CA LEU A 31 -3.68 -5.83 -7.54
C LEU A 31 -5.09 -5.25 -7.39
N SER A 32 -6.07 -6.12 -7.24
CA SER A 32 -7.44 -5.72 -6.93
C SER A 32 -7.55 -5.13 -5.52
N GLY A 33 -8.61 -4.37 -5.27
CA GLY A 33 -8.90 -3.80 -3.94
C GLY A 33 -8.90 -4.84 -2.80
N PRO A 34 -9.55 -6.01 -2.95
CA PRO A 34 -9.47 -7.09 -1.97
C PRO A 34 -8.05 -7.62 -1.73
N GLU A 35 -7.24 -7.81 -2.78
CA GLU A 35 -5.86 -8.29 -2.66
C GLU A 35 -4.98 -7.29 -1.92
N LEU A 36 -5.09 -6.00 -2.24
CA LEU A 36 -4.37 -4.93 -1.52
C LEU A 36 -4.73 -4.89 -0.03
N ARG A 37 -6.02 -5.07 0.31
CA ARG A 37 -6.45 -5.14 1.71
C ARG A 37 -5.94 -6.39 2.42
N ALA A 38 -5.93 -7.54 1.75
CA ALA A 38 -5.41 -8.78 2.29
C ALA A 38 -3.90 -8.68 2.55
N LEU A 39 -3.14 -8.13 1.61
CA LEU A 39 -1.71 -7.87 1.75
C LEU A 39 -1.41 -6.91 2.92
N ALA A 40 -2.12 -5.79 2.99
CA ALA A 40 -1.95 -4.83 4.08
C ALA A 40 -2.28 -5.44 5.45
N ALA A 41 -3.31 -6.30 5.53
CA ALA A 41 -3.64 -7.04 6.75
C ALA A 41 -2.55 -8.05 7.13
N TYR A 42 -1.99 -8.78 6.15
CA TYR A 42 -0.88 -9.70 6.37
C TYR A 42 0.35 -8.95 6.93
N LEU A 43 0.77 -7.86 6.28
CA LEU A 43 1.93 -7.06 6.71
C LEU A 43 1.75 -6.47 8.12
N GLU A 44 0.54 -6.03 8.47
CA GLU A 44 0.25 -5.53 9.82
C GLU A 44 0.36 -6.64 10.89
N GLY A 45 0.07 -7.88 10.54
CA GLY A 45 0.22 -9.05 11.41
C GLY A 45 1.66 -9.55 11.60
N LEU A 46 2.63 -9.03 10.84
CA LEU A 46 4.06 -9.37 10.96
C LEU A 46 4.81 -8.49 11.97
N ARG A 47 4.09 -7.71 12.78
CA ARG A 47 4.68 -6.83 13.79
C ARG A 47 5.15 -7.56 15.02
#